data_AF-A0A8J4H825-F1
#
_entry.id   AF-A0A8J4H825-F1
#
_cell.length_a   1.000
_cell.length_b   1.000
_cell.length_c   1.000
_cell.angle_alpha   90.00
_cell.angle_beta   90.00
_cell.angle_gamma   90.00
#
_symmetry.space_group_name_H-M   'P 1'
#
loop_
_entity.id
_entity.type
_entity.pdbx_description
1 polymer ?
#
loop_
_entity_poly.entity_id
_entity_poly.type
_entity_poly.pdbx_seq_one_letter_code
_entity_poly.pdbx_strand_id
1 'polypeptide(L)'
;MKEILLYDLVEKAQRGDSEALREILDYFHPYIKKISKQRKKQEWDDMENELILLVIKNILNYDMNRIPDFTEFFQMVTGYPPDYDL
;
A
#
# COMPACT_ATOMS: atom_id res chain seq x y z
N MET A 1 -13.92 10.81 18.78
CA MET A 1 -12.79 10.89 17.84
C MET A 1 -13.35 10.72 16.44
N LYS A 2 -13.00 11.60 15.51
CA LYS A 2 -13.39 11.42 14.10
C LYS A 2 -12.59 10.22 13.60
N GLU A 3 -13.28 9.23 13.04
CA GLU A 3 -12.62 8.12 12.35
C GLU A 3 -11.89 8.72 11.15
N ILE A 4 -10.55 8.66 11.15
CA ILE A 4 -9.74 9.14 10.04
C ILE A 4 -9.68 7.99 9.04
N LEU A 5 -10.23 8.20 7.85
CA LEU A 5 -10.23 7.18 6.82
C LEU A 5 -8.86 7.13 6.15
N LEU A 6 -8.45 5.94 5.73
CA LEU A 6 -7.21 5.76 4.97
C LEU A 6 -7.18 6.67 3.72
N TYR A 7 -8.34 6.90 3.10
CA TYR A 7 -8.51 7.84 2.00
C TYR A 7 -8.04 9.26 2.36
N ASP A 8 -8.44 9.78 3.54
CA ASP A 8 -8.07 11.12 3.98
C ASP A 8 -6.55 11.22 4.23
N LEU A 9 -5.96 10.16 4.77
CA LEU A 9 -4.51 10.11 4.99
C LEU A 9 -3.74 10.08 3.67
N VAL A 10 -4.20 9.31 2.68
CA VAL A 10 -3.58 9.25 1.35
C VAL A 10 -3.65 10.62 0.67
N GLU A 11 -4.80 11.30 0.73
CA GLU A 11 -4.94 12.64 0.15
C GLU A 11 -3.97 13.65 0.80
N LYS A 12 -3.86 13.64 2.13
CA LYS A 12 -2.92 14.51 2.87
C LYS A 12 -1.46 14.18 2.56
N ALA A 13 -1.10 12.89 2.55
CA ALA A 13 0.24 12.44 2.26
C ALA A 13 0.69 12.86 0.85
N GLN A 14 -0.20 12.74 -0.15
CA GLN A 14 0.06 13.20 -1.52
C GLN A 14 0.26 14.72 -1.62
N ARG A 15 -0.31 15.50 -0.69
CA ARG A 15 -0.10 16.96 -0.57
C ARG A 15 1.14 17.35 0.23
N GLY A 16 1.96 16.37 0.65
CA GLY A 16 3.21 16.60 1.38
C GLY A 16 3.10 16.52 2.91
N ASP A 17 1.96 16.09 3.45
CA ASP A 17 1.81 15.86 4.89
C ASP A 17 2.60 14.61 5.32
N SER A 18 3.73 14.86 5.97
CA SER A 18 4.64 13.80 6.43
C SER A 18 4.09 13.03 7.62
N GLU A 19 3.22 13.62 8.43
CA GLU A 19 2.56 12.91 9.55
C GLU A 19 1.51 11.94 9.00
N ALA A 20 0.72 12.37 7.99
CA ALA A 20 -0.23 11.49 7.33
C ALA A 20 0.47 10.28 6.67
N LEU A 21 1.60 10.51 5.99
CA LEU A 21 2.40 9.41 5.43
C LEU A 21 2.91 8.47 6.52
N ARG A 22 3.36 9.02 7.66
CA ARG A 22 3.83 8.22 8.79
C ARG A 22 2.72 7.36 9.38
N GLU A 23 1.52 7.91 9.58
CA GLU A 23 0.37 7.16 10.09
C GLU A 23 0.01 5.98 9.17
N ILE A 24 0.04 6.18 7.84
CA ILE A 24 -0.19 5.10 6.89
C ILE A 24 0.88 4.01 7.03
N LEU A 25 2.16 4.40 7.14
CA LEU A 25 3.26 3.45 7.29
C LEU A 25 3.15 2.66 8.60
N ASP A 26 2.79 3.31 9.70
CA ASP A 26 2.58 2.65 10.99
C ASP A 26 1.40 1.66 10.93
N TYR A 27 0.35 1.98 10.18
CA TYR A 27 -0.78 1.07 9.91
C TYR A 27 -0.35 -0.20 9.14
N PHE A 28 0.51 -0.07 8.13
CA PHE A 28 1.00 -1.20 7.34
C PHE A 28 2.19 -1.94 7.95
N HIS A 29 2.91 -1.33 8.90
CA HIS A 29 4.13 -1.88 9.48
C HIS A 29 4.01 -3.33 10.02
N PRO A 30 2.92 -3.72 10.73
CA PRO A 30 2.76 -5.11 11.18
C PRO A 30 2.73 -6.13 10.03
N TYR A 31 2.14 -5.75 8.89
CA TYR A 31 2.04 -6.59 7.70
C TYR A 31 3.38 -6.68 6.98
N ILE A 32 4.06 -5.54 6.82
CA ILE A 32 5.40 -5.48 6.25
C ILE A 32 6.34 -6.40 7.02
N LYS A 33 6.39 -6.26 8.35
CA LYS A 33 7.25 -7.07 9.23
C LYS A 33 6.94 -8.57 9.14
N LYS A 34 5.66 -8.92 8.96
CA LYS A 34 5.23 -10.31 8.78
C LYS A 34 5.73 -10.87 7.44
N ILE A 35 5.66 -10.10 6.37
CA ILE A 35 6.12 -10.50 5.03
C ILE A 35 7.65 -10.61 5.00
N SER A 36 8.38 -9.65 5.58
CA SER A 36 9.85 -9.69 5.62
C SER A 36 10.40 -10.95 6.27
N LYS A 37 9.71 -11.45 7.31
CA LYS A 37 10.09 -12.69 8.02
C LYS A 37 9.95 -13.96 7.20
N GLN A 38 9.35 -13.92 6.02
CA GLN A 38 9.28 -15.06 5.09
C GLN A 38 10.61 -15.31 4.38
N ARG A 39 11.54 -14.33 4.40
CA ARG A 39 12.89 -14.47 3.86
C ARG A 39 13.88 -14.98 4.90
N LYS A 40 15.13 -15.20 4.48
CA LYS A 40 16.24 -15.52 5.39
C LYS A 40 16.42 -14.37 6.37
N LYS A 41 16.75 -14.69 7.63
CA LYS A 41 16.92 -13.68 8.70
C LYS A 41 17.85 -12.51 8.34
N GLN A 42 18.90 -12.80 7.57
CA GLN A 42 19.87 -11.82 7.09
C GLN A 42 19.30 -10.82 6.06
N GLU A 43 18.16 -11.12 5.44
CA GLU A 43 17.49 -10.32 4.41
C GLU A 43 16.25 -9.60 4.95
N TRP A 44 15.93 -9.74 6.25
CA TRP A 44 14.70 -9.19 6.83
C TRP A 44 14.65 -7.67 6.77
N ASP A 45 15.74 -7.01 7.16
CA ASP A 45 15.82 -5.55 7.21
C ASP A 45 15.80 -4.95 5.79
N ASP A 46 16.49 -5.59 4.85
CA ASP A 46 16.48 -5.18 3.44
C ASP A 46 15.08 -5.32 2.84
N MET A 47 14.41 -6.45 3.09
CA MET A 47 13.05 -6.68 2.62
C MET A 47 12.03 -5.73 3.26
N GLU A 48 12.20 -5.40 4.54
CA GLU A 48 11.37 -4.40 5.22
C GLU A 48 11.54 -3.02 4.56
N ASN A 49 12.77 -2.59 4.29
CA ASN A 49 13.03 -1.32 3.60
C ASN A 49 12.46 -1.30 2.18
N GLU A 50 12.63 -2.37 1.39
CA GLU A 50 12.06 -2.47 0.05
C GLU A 50 10.53 -2.36 0.06
N LEU A 51 9.87 -3.04 1.00
CA LEU A 51 8.42 -2.99 1.15
C LEU A 51 7.94 -1.61 1.60
N ILE A 52 8.64 -0.95 2.54
CA ILE A 52 8.33 0.43 2.94
C ILE A 52 8.42 1.37 1.74
N LEU A 53 9.50 1.29 0.96
CA LEU A 53 9.68 2.11 -0.25
C LEU A 53 8.58 1.84 -1.28
N LEU A 54 8.18 0.58 -1.45
CA LEU A 54 7.09 0.21 -2.34
C LEU A 54 5.76 0.81 -1.87
N VAL A 55 5.46 0.75 -0.57
CA VAL A 55 4.24 1.34 0.00
C VAL A 55 4.23 2.85 -0.21
N ILE A 56 5.33 3.55 0.09
CA ILE A 56 5.45 5.01 -0.15
C ILE A 56 5.20 5.34 -1.63
N LYS A 57 5.85 4.62 -2.55
CA LYS A 57 5.65 4.82 -3.99
C LYS A 57 4.20 4.61 -4.40
N ASN A 58 3.53 3.60 -3.87
CA ASN A 58 2.12 3.36 -4.18
C ASN A 58 1.23 4.47 -3.62
N ILE A 59 1.43 4.91 -2.38
CA ILE A 59 0.65 6.02 -1.78
C ILE A 59 0.79 7.29 -2.61
N LEU A 60 2.01 7.66 -3.00
CA LEU A 60 2.26 8.91 -3.73
C LEU A 60 1.76 8.90 -5.17
N ASN A 61 1.65 7.72 -5.80
CA ASN A 61 1.23 7.59 -7.19
C ASN A 61 -0.21 7.06 -7.35
N TYR A 62 -0.90 6.76 -6.24
CA TYR A 62 -2.26 6.25 -6.28
C TYR A 62 -3.21 7.32 -6.84
N ASP A 63 -3.96 6.98 -7.89
CA ASP A 63 -4.94 7.90 -8.46
C ASP A 63 -6.20 7.95 -7.59
N MET A 64 -6.31 9.01 -6.80
CA MET A 64 -7.45 9.23 -5.89
C MET A 64 -8.75 9.60 -6.62
N ASN A 65 -8.70 9.93 -7.92
CA ASN A 65 -9.87 10.32 -8.72
C ASN A 65 -10.44 9.15 -9.53
N ARG A 66 -9.68 8.06 -9.67
CA ARG A 66 -10.10 6.85 -10.35
C ARG A 66 -10.29 5.75 -9.33
N ILE A 67 -11.55 5.41 -9.02
CA ILE A 67 -11.88 4.21 -8.27
C ILE A 67 -12.04 3.09 -9.31
N PRO A 68 -11.04 2.21 -9.49
CA PRO A 68 -11.19 1.09 -10.39
C PRO A 68 -12.30 0.18 -9.88
N ASP A 69 -13.13 -0.34 -10.79
CA ASP A 69 -14.03 -1.43 -10.40
C ASP A 69 -13.24 -2.70 -10.05
N PHE A 70 -13.92 -3.73 -9.54
CA PHE A 70 -13.27 -4.98 -9.13
C PHE A 70 -12.42 -5.61 -10.25
N THR A 71 -12.91 -5.56 -11.49
CA THR A 71 -12.22 -6.13 -12.66
C THR A 71 -10.95 -5.35 -12.96
N GLU A 72 -11.07 -4.03 -13.01
CA GLU A 72 -9.94 -3.13 -13.25
C GLU A 72 -8.89 -3.26 -12.16
N PHE A 73 -9.30 -3.33 -10.89
CA PHE A 73 -8.40 -3.50 -9.77
C PHE A 73 -7.67 -4.85 -9.83
N PHE A 74 -8.39 -5.95 -10.09
CA PHE A 74 -7.80 -7.27 -10.22
C PHE A 74 -6.76 -7.32 -11.35
N GLN A 75 -7.07 -6.70 -12.50
CA GLN A 75 -6.14 -6.58 -13.62
C GLN A 75 -4.90 -5.75 -13.27
N MET A 76 -5.06 -4.63 -12.57
CA MET A 76 -3.93 -3.79 -12.15
C MET A 76 -2.96 -4.53 -11.21
N VAL A 77 -3.50 -5.36 -10.31
CA VAL A 77 -2.68 -6.10 -9.32
C VAL A 77 -2.02 -7.33 -9.92
N THR A 78 -2.73 -8.08 -10.76
CA THR A 78 -2.27 -9.39 -11.24
C THR A 78 -1.64 -9.35 -12.64
N GLY A 79 -1.97 -8.34 -13.45
CA GLY A 79 -1.64 -8.28 -14.87
C GLY A 79 -2.57 -9.10 -15.77
N TYR A 80 -3.60 -9.75 -15.21
CA TYR A 80 -4.55 -10.62 -15.92
C TYR A 80 -6.01 -10.25 -15.59
N PRO A 81 -6.96 -10.42 -16.53
CA PRO A 81 -8.38 -10.37 -16.19
C PRO A 81 -8.75 -11.46 -15.18
N PRO A 82 -9.79 -11.26 -14.34
CA PRO A 82 -10.36 -12.35 -13.56
C PRO A 82 -10.80 -13.48 -14.50
N ASP A 83 -10.48 -14.73 -14.15
CA ASP A 83 -11.05 -15.90 -14.83
C ASP A 83 -12.55 -15.97 -14.49
N TYR A 84 -13.37 -15.51 -15.42
CA TYR A 84 -14.82 -15.72 -15.40
C TYR A 84 -15.12 -17.08 -16.04
N ASP A 85 -14.68 -18.17 -15.40
CA ASP A 85 -15.17 -19.49 -15.77
C ASP A 85 -16.69 -19.55 -15.47
N LEU A 86 -17.49 -19.58 -16.54
CA LEU A 86 -18.96 -19.73 -16.53
C LEU A 86 -19.37 -21.21 -16.53
#